data_AF-A0A5S4TCW1-F1
#
_entry.id   AF-A0A5S4TCW1-F1
#
_cell.length_a   1.000
_cell.length_b   1.000
_cell.length_c   1.000
_cell.angle_alpha   90.00
_cell.angle_beta   90.00
_cell.angle_gamma   90.00
#
_symmetry.space_group_name_H-M   'P 1'
#
loop_
_entity.id
_entity.type
_entity.pdbx_description
1 polymer ?
#
loop_
_entity_poly.entity_id
_entity_poly.type
_entity_poly.pdbx_seq_one_letter_code
_entity_poly.pdbx_strand_id
1 'polypeptide(L)'
;PAVGTVPSFNDEELRAVVDLVHSKGGLVLSAIGTSQETSDTETIREIALRNKICGVDIQHIGDAGYGGLATVDNIYALSKAIRGVRHTVSRLARSVNR
;
A
#
# COMPACT_ATOMS: atom_id res chain seq x y z
N PRO A 1 -2.20 8.90 -5.28
CA PRO A 1 -2.83 7.60 -5.59
C PRO A 1 -1.74 6.54 -5.74
N ALA A 2 -2.08 5.25 -5.61
CA ALA A 2 -1.14 4.20 -5.99
C ALA A 2 -1.13 4.02 -7.52
N VAL A 3 0.02 3.69 -8.11
CA VAL A 3 0.08 3.30 -9.54
C VAL A 3 -0.76 2.04 -9.73
N GLY A 4 -1.62 2.03 -10.76
CA GLY A 4 -2.60 0.98 -11.03
C GLY A 4 -4.01 1.26 -10.50
N THR A 5 -4.20 2.35 -9.75
CA THR A 5 -5.51 2.67 -9.14
C THR A 5 -6.22 3.87 -9.75
N VAL A 6 -5.54 4.68 -10.56
CA VAL A 6 -6.12 5.84 -11.25
C VAL A 6 -5.72 5.80 -12.72
N PRO A 7 -6.66 6.04 -13.67
CA PRO A 7 -6.34 6.11 -15.09
C PRO A 7 -5.22 7.10 -15.39
N SER A 8 -4.34 6.73 -16.34
CA SER A 8 -3.21 7.53 -16.83
C SER A 8 -2.05 7.79 -15.87
N PHE A 9 -2.20 7.52 -14.55
CA PHE A 9 -1.11 7.68 -13.59
C PHE A 9 -0.10 6.53 -13.68
N ASN A 10 1.19 6.85 -13.84
CA ASN A 10 2.26 5.87 -14.09
C ASN A 10 3.45 5.94 -13.11
N ASP A 11 4.40 5.01 -13.28
CA ASP A 11 5.58 4.86 -12.43
C ASP A 11 6.55 6.04 -12.53
N GLU A 12 6.75 6.59 -13.73
CA GLU A 12 7.63 7.74 -13.96
C GLU A 12 7.13 8.98 -13.20
N GLU A 13 5.82 9.25 -13.28
CA GLU A 13 5.18 10.34 -12.55
C GLU A 13 5.29 10.14 -11.03
N LEU A 14 5.04 8.93 -10.53
CA LEU A 14 5.16 8.64 -9.11
C LEU A 14 6.59 8.82 -8.61
N ARG A 15 7.60 8.33 -9.35
CA ARG A 15 9.02 8.51 -8.98
C ARG A 15 9.42 9.97 -8.93
N ALA A 16 9.00 10.78 -9.90
CA ALA A 16 9.27 12.21 -9.89
C ALA A 16 8.67 12.92 -8.65
N VAL A 17 7.47 12.51 -8.23
CA VAL A 17 6.86 12.98 -6.98
C VAL A 17 7.66 12.53 -5.76
N VAL A 18 8.09 11.26 -5.73
CA VAL A 18 8.89 10.70 -4.64
C VAL A 18 10.21 11.45 -4.48
N ASP A 19 10.97 11.61 -5.56
CA ASP A 19 12.25 12.32 -5.54
C ASP A 19 12.08 13.76 -5.05
N LEU A 20 11.03 14.45 -5.50
CA LEU A 20 10.72 15.81 -5.05
C LEU A 20 10.40 15.87 -3.56
N VAL A 21 9.58 14.95 -3.04
CA VAL A 21 9.20 14.92 -1.62
C VAL A 21 10.39 14.55 -0.74
N HIS A 22 11.16 13.53 -1.13
CA HIS A 22 12.37 13.10 -0.42
C HIS A 22 13.45 14.18 -0.41
N SER A 23 13.60 14.97 -1.49
CA SER A 23 14.53 16.12 -1.52
C SER A 23 14.21 17.19 -0.45
N LYS A 24 12.99 17.19 0.07
CA LYS A 24 12.51 18.08 1.13
C LYS A 24 12.42 17.40 2.50
N GLY A 25 12.90 16.15 2.61
CA GLY A 25 12.83 15.34 3.83
C GLY A 25 11.42 14.87 4.19
N GLY A 26 10.49 14.89 3.23
CA GLY A 26 9.12 14.40 3.43
C GLY A 26 9.00 12.89 3.24
N LEU A 27 7.83 12.35 3.59
CA LEU A 27 7.44 10.96 3.33
C LEU A 27 6.32 10.90 2.29
N VAL A 28 6.31 9.83 1.49
CA VAL A 28 5.28 9.58 0.49
C VAL A 28 4.37 8.44 0.91
N LEU A 29 3.07 8.65 0.72
CA LEU A 29 2.03 7.65 0.92
C LEU A 29 1.33 7.36 -0.41
N SER A 30 1.29 6.09 -0.81
CA SER A 30 0.40 5.60 -1.87
C SER A 30 -0.90 5.12 -1.26
N ALA A 31 -2.00 5.27 -2.00
CA ALA A 31 -3.32 4.87 -1.53
C ALA A 31 -4.00 3.95 -2.54
N ILE A 32 -4.37 2.75 -2.07
CA ILE A 32 -5.25 1.80 -2.75
C ILE A 32 -6.68 2.07 -2.27
N GLY A 33 -7.58 2.38 -3.20
CA GLY A 33 -8.96 2.77 -2.93
C GLY A 33 -9.86 2.54 -4.13
N THR A 34 -11.02 3.20 -4.21
CA THR A 34 -11.97 3.13 -5.33
C THR A 34 -12.50 1.72 -5.60
N SER A 35 -12.84 0.96 -4.55
CA SER A 35 -13.26 -0.45 -4.59
C SER A 35 -12.12 -1.45 -4.87
N GLN A 36 -10.94 -1.01 -5.33
CA GLN A 36 -9.83 -1.92 -5.58
C GLN A 36 -9.23 -2.53 -4.31
N GLU A 37 -9.49 -1.95 -3.14
CA GLU A 37 -9.14 -2.57 -1.85
C GLU A 37 -9.89 -3.90 -1.60
N THR A 38 -10.89 -4.21 -2.42
CA THR A 38 -11.65 -5.47 -2.43
C THR A 38 -11.29 -6.41 -3.59
N SER A 39 -10.30 -6.05 -4.41
CA SER A 39 -9.74 -6.93 -5.43
C SER A 39 -9.10 -8.18 -4.81
N ASP A 40 -8.72 -9.14 -5.63
CA ASP A 40 -8.01 -10.33 -5.17
C ASP A 40 -6.63 -9.97 -4.58
N THR A 41 -6.11 -10.86 -3.73
CA THR A 41 -4.83 -10.66 -3.04
C THR A 41 -3.62 -10.53 -3.97
N GLU A 42 -3.71 -11.04 -5.20
CA GLU A 42 -2.65 -10.95 -6.20
C GLU A 42 -2.54 -9.53 -6.75
N THR A 43 -3.67 -8.95 -7.14
CA THR A 43 -3.78 -7.54 -7.53
C THR A 43 -3.22 -6.60 -6.44
N ILE A 44 -3.62 -6.80 -5.18
CA ILE A 44 -3.12 -5.99 -4.06
C ILE A 44 -1.60 -6.08 -3.90
N ARG A 45 -1.05 -7.30 -4.02
CA ARG A 45 0.39 -7.54 -3.92
C ARG A 45 1.15 -6.86 -5.07
N GLU A 46 0.63 -6.91 -6.30
CA GLU A 46 1.25 -6.24 -7.44
C GLU A 46 1.30 -4.73 -7.23
N ILE A 47 0.16 -4.12 -6.88
CA ILE A 47 0.07 -2.68 -6.60
C ILE A 47 1.05 -2.30 -5.48
N ALA A 48 1.09 -3.06 -4.40
CA ALA A 48 1.99 -2.82 -3.27
C ALA A 48 3.47 -2.82 -3.69
N LEU A 49 3.91 -3.85 -4.42
CA LEU A 49 5.29 -3.99 -4.86
C LEU A 49 5.67 -2.90 -5.86
N ARG A 50 4.80 -2.59 -6.83
CA ARG A 50 5.03 -1.55 -7.83
C ARG A 50 5.26 -0.18 -7.18
N ASN A 51 4.40 0.19 -6.22
CA ASN A 51 4.52 1.45 -5.51
C ASN A 51 5.75 1.48 -4.58
N LYS A 52 6.11 0.35 -3.95
CA LYS A 52 7.37 0.23 -3.18
C LYS A 52 8.60 0.41 -4.07
N ILE A 53 8.59 -0.17 -5.28
CA ILE A 53 9.68 0.01 -6.26
C ILE A 53 9.83 1.48 -6.67
N CYS A 54 8.73 2.23 -6.72
CA CYS A 54 8.75 3.66 -6.99
C CYS A 54 9.23 4.52 -5.80
N GLY A 55 9.56 3.91 -4.66
CA GLY A 55 10.11 4.62 -3.49
C GLY A 55 9.06 5.12 -2.49
N VAL A 56 7.82 4.63 -2.57
CA VAL A 56 6.78 4.99 -1.58
C VAL A 56 7.09 4.41 -0.20
N ASP A 57 7.04 5.27 0.81
CA ASP A 57 7.35 4.94 2.21
C ASP A 57 6.18 4.27 2.95
N ILE A 58 4.96 4.75 2.70
CA ILE A 58 3.75 4.32 3.40
C ILE A 58 2.73 3.78 2.40
N GLN A 59 2.23 2.58 2.66
CA GLN A 59 1.20 1.95 1.84
C GLN A 59 -0.15 2.01 2.57
N HIS A 60 -1.11 2.71 1.99
CA HIS A 60 -2.48 2.79 2.46
C HIS A 60 -3.39 1.87 1.65
N ILE A 61 -4.35 1.22 2.33
CA ILE A 61 -5.38 0.39 1.71
C ILE A 61 -6.74 0.65 2.36
N GLY A 62 -7.73 0.94 1.51
CA GLY A 62 -9.12 1.15 1.89
C GLY A 62 -9.45 2.64 2.03
N ASP A 63 -10.36 3.14 1.19
CA ASP A 63 -10.78 4.54 1.20
C ASP A 63 -12.28 4.75 1.45
N ALA A 64 -13.09 3.68 1.47
CA ALA A 64 -14.38 3.51 2.19
C ALA A 64 -15.24 2.34 1.63
N GLY A 65 -14.68 1.16 1.30
CA GLY A 65 -15.43 0.00 0.78
C GLY A 65 -16.57 -0.57 1.66
N TYR A 66 -17.02 -1.81 1.41
CA TYR A 66 -18.15 -2.49 2.09
C TYR A 66 -18.01 -2.46 3.64
N GLY A 67 -18.58 -1.45 4.30
CA GLY A 67 -18.46 -1.22 5.75
C GLY A 67 -17.20 -0.46 6.22
N GLY A 68 -16.45 0.17 5.32
CA GLY A 68 -15.31 1.05 5.65
C GLY A 68 -13.98 0.33 5.93
N LEU A 69 -13.84 -0.95 5.56
CA LEU A 69 -12.62 -1.73 5.79
C LEU A 69 -12.26 -2.59 4.57
N ALA A 70 -10.97 -2.62 4.21
CA ALA A 70 -10.44 -3.60 3.27
C ALA A 70 -10.57 -5.03 3.84
N THR A 71 -10.63 -6.05 2.98
CA THR A 71 -10.71 -7.43 3.48
C THR A 71 -9.47 -7.79 4.30
N VAL A 72 -9.64 -8.64 5.32
CA VAL A 72 -8.54 -9.09 6.18
C VAL A 72 -7.43 -9.73 5.35
N ASP A 73 -7.80 -10.50 4.33
CA ASP A 73 -6.86 -11.14 3.40
C ASP A 73 -6.03 -10.11 2.62
N ASN A 74 -6.63 -8.99 2.21
CA ASN A 74 -5.92 -7.93 1.49
C ASN A 74 -5.00 -7.13 2.40
N ILE A 75 -5.40 -6.85 3.64
CA ILE A 75 -4.53 -6.23 4.65
C ILE A 75 -3.33 -7.16 4.94
N TYR A 76 -3.58 -8.46 5.06
CA TYR A 76 -2.53 -9.47 5.28
C TYR A 76 -1.60 -9.57 4.07
N ALA A 77 -2.15 -9.64 2.84
CA ALA A 77 -1.39 -9.73 1.60
C ALA A 77 -0.49 -8.51 1.40
N LEU A 78 -1.03 -7.30 1.59
CA LEU A 78 -0.27 -6.05 1.54
C LEU A 78 0.89 -6.07 2.56
N SER A 79 0.60 -6.42 3.81
CA SER A 79 1.62 -6.52 4.85
C SER A 79 2.70 -7.55 4.46
N LYS A 80 2.30 -8.77 4.06
CA LYS A 80 3.23 -9.83 3.70
C LYS A 80 4.12 -9.42 2.52
N ALA A 81 3.58 -8.77 1.50
CA ALA A 81 4.33 -8.32 0.34
C ALA A 81 5.40 -7.27 0.70
N ILE A 82 5.06 -6.31 1.57
CA ILE A 82 5.96 -5.18 1.87
C ILE A 82 7.05 -5.54 2.88
N ARG A 83 6.71 -6.29 3.94
CA ARG A 83 7.61 -6.55 5.11
C ARG A 83 7.91 -8.03 5.37
N GLY A 84 7.35 -8.94 4.56
CA GLY A 84 7.50 -10.37 4.72
C GLY A 84 6.62 -10.99 5.81
N VAL A 85 6.53 -12.33 5.80
CA VAL A 85 5.64 -13.08 6.71
C VAL A 85 6.01 -12.93 8.18
N ARG A 86 7.30 -12.98 8.51
CA ARG A 86 7.79 -12.88 9.90
C ARG A 86 7.31 -11.60 10.59
N HIS A 87 7.50 -10.45 9.93
CA HIS A 87 7.08 -9.15 10.48
C HIS A 87 5.57 -8.98 10.49
N THR A 88 4.88 -9.52 9.46
CA THR A 88 3.42 -9.47 9.38
C THR A 88 2.78 -10.21 10.55
N VAL A 89 3.14 -11.48 10.75
CA VAL A 89 2.62 -12.30 11.85
C VAL A 89 2.99 -11.70 13.19
N SER A 90 4.24 -11.26 13.38
CA SER A 90 4.64 -10.62 14.64
C SER A 90 3.85 -9.35 14.95
N ARG A 91 3.44 -8.55 13.95
CA ARG A 91 2.63 -7.34 14.18
C ARG A 91 1.20 -7.68 14.52
N LEU A 92 0.61 -8.69 13.87
CA LEU A 92 -0.77 -9.13 14.10
C LEU A 92 -0.94 -9.85 15.44
N ALA A 93 0.05 -10.64 15.86
CA ALA A 93 -0.01 -11.42 17.09
C ALA A 93 0.47 -10.66 18.35
N ARG A 94 0.98 -9.43 18.20
CA ARG A 94 1.50 -8.67 19.34
C ARG A 94 0.35 -8.12 20.18
N SER A 95 0.46 -8.26 21.50
CA SER A 95 -0.41 -7.58 22.45
C SER A 95 -0.29 -6.07 22.30
N VAL A 96 -1.42 -5.38 22.39
CA VAL A 96 -1.49 -3.91 22.41
C VAL A 96 -1.01 -3.30 23.73
N ASN A 97 -0.98 -4.09 24.82
CA ASN A 97 -0.59 -3.64 26.17
C ASN A 97 0.86 -3.99 26.52
N ARG A 98 1.81 -3.76 25.60
CA ARG A 98 3.24 -4.09 25.79
C ARG A 98 4.07 -2.87 26.10
#